data_AF-A0A527VZF9-F1
#
_entry.id   AF-A0A527VZF9-F1
#
_cell.length_a   1.000
_cell.length_b   1.000
_cell.length_c   1.000
_cell.angle_alpha   90.00
_cell.angle_beta   90.00
_cell.angle_gamma   90.00
#
_symmetry.space_group_name_H-M   'P 1'
#
loop_
_entity.id
_entity.type
_entity.pdbx_description
1 polymer ?
#
loop_
_entity_poly.entity_id
_entity_poly.type
_entity_poly.pdbx_seq_one_letter_code
_entity_poly.pdbx_strand_id
1 'polypeptide(L)'
;MENRADKSGQGKSRLDSNDDFLNQEKSHPKWDAHPPRSKGAQSGARAEPEPQTPEIVPTPTEKPAELEPEPPETAPQPPEKPAGAGEEKMLPDPRSADVPADKMPLEETACRERLRALGVEFEEHKAERDAQIGCSVPYPIILKTLGKSIGVSPGTELNCPMAEAAARFMADVV
;
A
#
# COMPACT_ATOMS: atom_id res chain seq x y z
N MET A 1 60.84 34.64 12.48
CA MET A 1 60.58 35.53 11.33
C MET A 1 59.56 34.82 10.45
N GLU A 2 58.65 35.59 9.85
CA GLU A 2 57.65 35.17 8.84
C GLU A 2 56.41 34.45 9.39
N ASN A 3 55.15 34.75 9.00
CA ASN A 3 54.58 35.84 8.23
C ASN A 3 53.07 35.96 8.57
N ARG A 4 52.55 37.17 8.43
CA ARG A 4 51.15 37.60 8.62
C ARG A 4 50.36 37.48 7.31
N ALA A 5 49.11 37.03 7.36
CA ALA A 5 47.98 37.49 6.54
C ALA A 5 46.71 36.68 6.93
N ASP A 6 45.73 37.24 7.65
CA ASP A 6 44.59 38.08 7.19
C ASP A 6 43.60 37.38 6.25
N LYS A 7 42.40 37.07 6.78
CA LYS A 7 41.04 37.32 6.21
C LYS A 7 40.01 36.56 7.07
N SER A 8 39.16 37.21 7.86
CA SER A 8 38.04 38.11 7.51
C SER A 8 36.88 37.39 6.80
N GLY A 9 35.68 37.49 7.41
CA GLY A 9 34.39 37.02 6.90
C GLY A 9 33.64 36.21 7.97
N GLN A 10 32.80 36.82 8.81
CA GLN A 10 31.33 36.93 8.61
C GLN A 10 30.68 35.56 8.31
N GLY A 11 29.65 35.09 9.00
CA GLY A 11 28.75 35.71 9.94
C GLY A 11 27.62 34.70 10.24
N LYS A 12 26.97 34.96 11.36
CA LYS A 12 25.85 34.22 11.96
C LYS A 12 24.67 33.95 11.01
N SER A 13 23.86 33.00 11.47
CA SER A 13 22.43 32.77 11.21
C SER A 13 22.00 32.20 9.85
N ARG A 14 21.63 30.91 9.86
CA ARG A 14 20.47 30.39 9.14
C ARG A 14 19.62 29.58 10.12
N LEU A 15 18.93 30.31 11.00
CA LEU A 15 17.54 30.00 11.29
C LEU A 15 16.74 30.38 10.04
N ASP A 16 15.62 29.68 9.85
CA ASP A 16 14.60 29.93 8.83
C ASP A 16 14.89 29.38 7.42
N SER A 17 14.57 28.10 7.24
CA SER A 17 14.17 27.56 5.94
C SER A 17 13.14 26.46 6.15
N ASN A 18 12.01 26.81 6.78
CA ASN A 18 10.84 25.95 6.97
C ASN A 18 9.58 26.56 6.31
N ASP A 19 9.75 27.34 5.24
CA ASP A 19 8.64 28.01 4.55
C ASP A 19 8.37 27.50 3.12
N ASP A 20 8.92 26.33 2.73
CA ASP A 20 8.65 25.74 1.41
C ASP A 20 7.60 24.61 1.43
N PHE A 21 7.20 24.13 2.61
CA PHE A 21 6.30 22.96 2.72
C PHE A 21 4.81 23.29 2.68
N LEU A 22 4.43 24.57 2.75
CA LEU A 22 3.02 25.00 2.83
C LEU A 22 2.42 25.46 1.49
N ASN A 23 3.15 25.34 0.37
CA ASN A 23 2.63 25.74 -0.94
C ASN A 23 2.61 24.61 -2.00
N GLN A 24 2.66 23.35 -1.55
CA GLN A 24 2.48 22.18 -2.41
C GLN A 24 1.00 21.72 -2.49
N GLU A 25 0.05 22.56 -2.11
CA GLU A 25 -1.36 22.39 -2.49
C GLU A 25 -1.62 23.15 -3.79
N LYS A 26 -1.45 22.51 -4.97
CA LYS A 26 -2.27 22.79 -6.20
C LYS A 26 -1.92 22.08 -7.51
N SER A 27 -1.11 21.03 -7.53
CA SER A 27 -0.91 20.26 -8.77
C SER A 27 -1.24 18.78 -8.59
N HIS A 28 -2.53 18.47 -8.58
CA HIS A 28 -2.96 17.12 -8.93
C HIS A 28 -2.57 16.86 -10.41
N PRO A 29 -1.91 15.74 -10.75
CA PRO A 29 -1.79 15.34 -12.14
C PRO A 29 -3.19 15.09 -12.69
N LYS A 30 -3.60 15.84 -13.71
CA LYS A 30 -4.80 15.55 -14.49
C LYS A 30 -4.53 14.28 -15.30
N TRP A 31 -5.26 13.20 -15.01
CA TRP A 31 -5.11 11.88 -15.65
C TRP A 31 -5.59 11.82 -17.11
N ASP A 32 -5.84 12.97 -17.76
CA ASP A 32 -6.32 13.05 -19.13
C ASP A 32 -5.22 13.57 -20.07
N ALA A 33 -4.34 12.68 -20.52
CA ALA A 33 -3.62 12.83 -21.79
C ALA A 33 -2.94 11.52 -22.19
N HIS A 34 -3.55 10.76 -23.10
CA HIS A 34 -2.79 9.78 -23.87
C HIS A 34 -1.73 10.51 -24.71
N PRO A 35 -0.45 10.08 -24.69
CA PRO A 35 0.56 10.69 -25.56
C PRO A 35 0.27 10.35 -27.03
N PRO A 36 0.51 11.28 -27.97
CA PRO A 36 0.32 11.00 -29.39
C PRO A 36 1.32 9.94 -29.87
N ARG A 37 0.77 8.91 -30.53
CA ARG A 37 1.51 7.79 -31.13
C ARG A 37 2.55 8.33 -32.13
N SER A 38 3.83 8.11 -31.85
CA SER A 38 4.94 8.52 -32.71
C SER A 38 4.84 7.83 -34.08
N LYS A 39 4.81 8.63 -35.15
CA LYS A 39 4.86 8.13 -36.53
C LYS A 39 6.30 7.78 -36.89
N GLY A 40 6.56 6.53 -37.27
CA GLY A 40 7.75 6.17 -38.03
C GLY A 40 8.27 4.76 -37.79
N ALA A 41 7.86 3.81 -38.64
CA ALA A 41 8.70 2.71 -39.11
C ALA A 41 7.95 1.98 -40.24
N GLN A 42 8.28 2.32 -41.49
CA GLN A 42 7.97 1.44 -42.63
C GLN A 42 8.97 0.29 -42.61
N SER A 43 8.48 -0.95 -42.55
CA SER A 43 9.25 -2.13 -42.95
C SER A 43 8.31 -3.13 -43.63
N GLY A 44 8.80 -3.72 -44.71
CA GLY A 44 8.03 -4.29 -45.81
C GLY A 44 7.15 -5.49 -45.48
N ALA A 45 6.03 -5.58 -46.22
CA ALA A 45 5.13 -6.72 -46.17
C ALA A 45 5.77 -7.94 -46.85
N ARG A 46 6.18 -8.92 -46.05
CA ARG A 46 6.27 -10.31 -46.45
C ARG A 46 5.00 -10.98 -45.93
N ALA A 47 4.14 -11.42 -46.85
CA ALA A 47 2.90 -12.08 -46.51
C ALA A 47 3.18 -13.46 -45.89
N GLU A 48 2.78 -13.63 -44.63
CA GLU A 48 2.65 -14.91 -43.94
C GLU A 48 1.14 -15.10 -43.67
N PRO A 49 0.55 -16.29 -43.89
CA PRO A 49 -0.90 -16.45 -43.86
C PRO A 49 -1.42 -16.37 -42.42
N GLU A 50 -2.35 -15.44 -42.16
CA GLU A 50 -3.02 -15.30 -40.86
C GLU A 50 -3.77 -16.60 -40.47
N PRO A 51 -3.75 -16.99 -39.18
CA PRO A 51 -4.59 -18.07 -38.69
C PRO A 51 -6.06 -17.65 -38.82
N GLN A 52 -6.85 -18.45 -39.52
CA GLN A 52 -8.27 -18.20 -39.73
C GLN A 52 -9.01 -18.37 -38.40
N THR A 53 -9.45 -17.24 -37.83
CA THR A 53 -10.41 -17.23 -36.73
C THR A 53 -11.70 -17.91 -37.19
N PRO A 54 -12.25 -18.89 -36.47
CA PRO A 54 -13.52 -19.51 -36.84
C PRO A 54 -14.61 -18.43 -36.90
N GLU A 55 -15.25 -18.30 -38.06
CA GLU A 55 -16.14 -17.20 -38.45
C GLU A 55 -17.51 -17.22 -37.76
N ILE A 56 -17.75 -18.16 -36.84
CA ILE A 56 -19.03 -18.29 -36.16
C ILE A 56 -18.78 -18.50 -34.67
N VAL A 57 -18.69 -17.40 -33.94
CA VAL A 57 -18.96 -17.40 -32.50
C VAL A 57 -20.48 -17.38 -32.38
N PRO A 58 -21.14 -18.36 -31.71
CA PRO A 58 -22.58 -18.29 -31.50
C PRO A 58 -22.88 -17.06 -30.65
N THR A 59 -23.62 -16.11 -31.21
CA THR A 59 -24.11 -14.94 -30.48
C THR A 59 -25.04 -15.43 -29.36
N PRO A 60 -24.82 -15.03 -28.10
CA PRO A 60 -25.77 -15.31 -27.02
C PRO A 60 -27.15 -14.79 -27.43
N THR A 61 -28.19 -15.64 -27.33
CA THR A 61 -29.56 -15.23 -27.57
C THR A 61 -29.93 -14.09 -26.64
N GLU A 62 -30.42 -12.97 -27.19
CA GLU A 62 -30.97 -11.89 -26.37
C GLU A 62 -32.08 -12.45 -25.49
N LYS A 63 -31.99 -12.13 -24.19
CA LYS A 63 -33.03 -12.43 -23.22
C LYS A 63 -34.36 -11.90 -23.79
N PRO A 64 -35.45 -12.69 -23.79
CA PRO A 64 -36.77 -12.16 -24.17
C PRO A 64 -37.02 -10.85 -23.43
N ALA A 65 -37.59 -9.87 -24.12
CA ALA A 65 -38.09 -8.65 -23.50
C ALA A 65 -39.30 -9.00 -22.61
N GLU A 66 -39.01 -9.68 -21.50
CA GLU A 66 -39.83 -9.68 -20.32
C GLU A 66 -39.91 -8.21 -19.92
N LEU A 67 -41.11 -7.65 -19.97
CA LEU A 67 -41.42 -6.32 -19.48
C LEU A 67 -40.70 -6.15 -18.15
N GLU A 68 -39.69 -5.27 -18.10
CA GLU A 68 -39.10 -4.89 -16.82
C GLU A 68 -40.28 -4.46 -15.94
N PRO A 69 -40.55 -5.14 -14.81
CA PRO A 69 -41.55 -4.64 -13.90
C PRO A 69 -41.09 -3.24 -13.53
N GLU A 70 -41.92 -2.23 -13.79
CA GLU A 70 -41.59 -0.87 -13.43
C GLU A 70 -41.18 -0.88 -11.95
N PRO A 71 -39.99 -0.34 -11.61
CA PRO A 71 -39.60 -0.28 -10.22
C PRO A 71 -40.72 0.44 -9.47
N PRO A 72 -41.22 -0.09 -8.35
CA PRO A 72 -42.26 0.58 -7.60
C PRO A 72 -41.82 2.03 -7.36
N GLU A 73 -42.66 3.00 -7.72
CA GLU A 73 -42.38 4.45 -7.62
C GLU A 73 -41.94 4.87 -6.22
N THR A 74 -42.09 4.00 -5.23
CA THR A 74 -41.61 4.20 -3.87
C THR A 74 -40.92 2.93 -3.40
N ALA A 75 -39.59 2.89 -3.52
CA ALA A 75 -38.81 2.03 -2.65
C ALA A 75 -39.13 2.41 -1.20
N PRO A 76 -39.46 1.47 -0.30
CA PRO A 76 -39.64 1.79 1.10
C PRO A 76 -38.34 2.43 1.59
N GLN A 77 -38.42 3.68 2.06
CA GLN A 77 -37.28 4.34 2.66
C GLN A 77 -36.79 3.46 3.82
N PRO A 78 -35.47 3.18 3.92
CA PRO A 78 -34.92 2.57 5.11
C PRO A 78 -35.43 3.34 6.33
N PRO A 79 -35.85 2.66 7.41
CA PRO A 79 -36.32 3.35 8.60
C PRO A 79 -35.25 4.36 9.02
N GLU A 80 -35.68 5.58 9.35
CA GLU A 80 -34.76 6.60 9.84
C GLU A 80 -34.00 6.03 11.03
N LYS A 81 -32.67 6.12 10.96
CA LYS A 81 -31.79 5.66 12.04
C LYS A 81 -32.29 6.36 13.32
N PRO A 82 -32.65 5.63 14.39
CA PRO A 82 -33.29 6.22 15.56
C PRO A 82 -32.49 7.42 16.05
N ALA A 83 -33.12 8.61 16.04
CA ALA A 83 -32.57 9.82 16.63
C ALA A 83 -32.54 9.66 18.16
N GLY A 84 -31.58 8.89 18.66
CA GLY A 84 -31.58 8.41 20.04
C GLY A 84 -30.71 7.20 20.30
N ALA A 85 -30.18 6.52 19.26
CA ALA A 85 -28.91 5.84 19.43
C ALA A 85 -27.83 6.93 19.51
N GLY A 86 -27.75 7.60 20.67
CA GLY A 86 -26.57 8.37 21.03
C GLY A 86 -25.36 7.52 20.70
N GLU A 87 -24.31 8.14 20.18
CA GLU A 87 -23.07 7.50 19.79
C GLU A 87 -22.58 6.63 20.95
N GLU A 88 -23.06 5.38 21.03
CA GLU A 88 -22.50 4.37 21.90
C GLU A 88 -21.10 4.24 21.35
N LYS A 89 -20.14 4.82 22.09
CA LYS A 89 -18.73 4.75 21.76
C LYS A 89 -18.41 3.27 21.67
N MET A 90 -18.38 2.77 20.45
CA MET A 90 -18.13 1.37 20.19
C MET A 90 -16.81 1.06 20.86
N LEU A 91 -16.81 0.04 21.72
CA LEU A 91 -15.61 -0.31 22.47
C LEU A 91 -14.46 -0.52 21.47
N PRO A 92 -13.26 0.01 21.75
CA PRO A 92 -12.13 -0.16 20.85
C PRO A 92 -11.84 -1.65 20.64
N ASP A 93 -11.41 -2.03 19.43
CA ASP A 93 -10.99 -3.40 19.13
C ASP A 93 -9.91 -3.81 20.15
N PRO A 94 -10.02 -4.99 20.78
CA PRO A 94 -9.03 -5.44 21.75
C PRO A 94 -7.58 -5.36 21.25
N ARG A 95 -7.36 -5.58 19.95
CA ARG A 95 -6.03 -5.51 19.31
C ARG A 95 -5.45 -4.10 19.32
N SER A 96 -6.31 -3.08 19.29
CA SER A 96 -5.90 -1.68 19.38
C SER A 96 -5.34 -1.30 20.76
N ALA A 97 -5.63 -2.12 21.79
CA ALA A 97 -5.14 -1.90 23.15
C ALA A 97 -3.77 -2.53 23.41
N ASP A 98 -3.26 -3.37 22.51
CA ASP A 98 -1.99 -4.05 22.68
C ASP A 98 -0.84 -3.05 22.84
N VAL A 99 0.12 -3.37 23.71
CA VAL A 99 1.31 -2.56 23.94
C VAL A 99 2.54 -3.47 24.03
N PRO A 100 3.72 -2.97 23.64
CA PRO A 100 4.96 -3.70 23.88
C PRO A 100 5.17 -3.91 25.38
N ALA A 101 5.54 -5.12 25.76
CA ALA A 101 6.02 -5.46 27.08
C ALA A 101 7.48 -5.01 27.24
N ASP A 102 7.94 -4.92 28.49
CA ASP A 102 9.33 -4.52 28.82
C ASP A 102 10.39 -5.43 28.17
N LYS A 103 10.00 -6.69 27.91
CA LYS A 103 10.83 -7.68 27.23
C LYS A 103 10.06 -8.31 26.09
N MET A 104 10.77 -8.61 25.01
CA MET A 104 10.18 -9.29 23.86
C MET A 104 9.62 -10.66 24.27
N PRO A 105 8.34 -10.96 23.94
CA PRO A 105 7.73 -12.24 24.23
C PRO A 105 8.43 -13.39 23.52
N LEU A 106 8.42 -14.58 24.13
CA LEU A 106 9.03 -15.78 23.55
C LEU A 106 8.45 -16.13 22.17
N GLU A 107 7.13 -15.96 22.00
CA GLU A 107 6.41 -16.15 20.73
C GLU A 107 7.02 -15.29 19.60
N GLU A 108 7.29 -14.03 19.88
CA GLU A 108 7.86 -13.07 18.93
C GLU A 108 9.31 -13.41 18.59
N THR A 109 10.12 -13.75 19.60
CA THR A 109 11.51 -14.19 19.35
C THR A 109 11.55 -15.48 18.53
N ALA A 110 10.70 -16.45 18.84
CA ALA A 110 10.60 -17.69 18.09
C ALA A 110 10.12 -17.45 16.64
N CYS A 111 9.18 -16.52 16.43
CA CYS A 111 8.75 -16.13 15.09
C CYS A 111 9.91 -15.52 14.28
N ARG A 112 10.71 -14.65 14.89
CA ARG A 112 11.91 -14.07 14.25
C ARG A 112 12.94 -15.13 13.86
N GLU A 113 13.14 -16.14 14.70
CA GLU A 113 14.02 -17.28 14.39
C GLU A 113 13.49 -18.08 13.18
N ARG A 114 12.18 -18.35 13.15
CA ARG A 114 11.54 -19.05 12.02
C ARG A 114 11.61 -18.25 10.73
N LEU A 115 11.42 -16.93 10.77
CA LEU A 115 11.63 -16.04 9.62
C LEU A 115 13.05 -16.14 9.07
N ARG A 116 14.06 -16.04 9.95
CA ARG A 116 15.48 -16.19 9.54
C ARG A 116 15.74 -17.58 8.93
N ALA A 117 15.14 -18.63 9.48
CA ALA A 117 15.25 -19.99 8.94
C ALA A 117 14.64 -20.14 7.53
N LEU A 118 13.55 -19.41 7.25
CA LEU A 118 12.94 -19.33 5.91
C LEU A 118 13.80 -18.49 4.93
N GLY A 119 14.87 -17.86 5.38
CA GLY A 119 15.74 -17.01 4.56
C GLY A 119 15.22 -15.59 4.37
N VAL A 120 14.30 -15.16 5.22
CA VAL A 120 13.75 -13.79 5.20
C VAL A 120 14.75 -12.80 5.79
N GLU A 121 14.97 -11.69 5.08
CA GLU A 121 15.68 -10.52 5.57
C GLU A 121 14.68 -9.48 6.08
N PHE A 122 14.88 -9.04 7.32
CA PHE A 122 14.05 -8.02 7.95
C PHE A 122 14.85 -7.18 8.95
N GLU A 123 14.33 -5.99 9.23
CA GLU A 123 14.83 -5.09 10.28
C GLU A 123 13.80 -4.96 11.39
N GLU A 124 14.25 -4.73 12.62
CA GLU A 124 13.35 -4.42 13.72
C GLU A 124 12.92 -2.97 13.65
N HIS A 125 11.63 -2.71 13.88
CA HIS A 125 11.09 -1.36 13.90
C HIS A 125 10.54 -1.04 15.29
N LYS A 126 10.47 0.25 15.62
CA LYS A 126 9.89 0.72 16.87
C LYS A 126 8.40 0.40 16.87
N ALA A 127 7.83 0.13 18.04
CA ALA A 127 6.39 -0.06 18.19
C ALA A 127 5.61 1.11 17.58
N GLU A 128 4.59 0.79 16.79
CA GLU A 128 3.71 1.76 16.16
C GLU A 128 2.37 1.76 16.90
N ARG A 129 1.95 2.92 17.41
CA ARG A 129 0.74 3.03 18.23
C ARG A 129 0.08 4.38 18.08
N ASP A 130 -1.19 4.34 17.68
CA ASP A 130 -2.12 5.46 17.77
C ASP A 130 -3.41 5.00 18.44
N ALA A 131 -3.57 5.40 19.70
CA ALA A 131 -4.73 5.04 20.52
C ALA A 131 -6.02 5.77 20.10
N GLN A 132 -5.95 6.84 19.31
CA GLN A 132 -7.13 7.57 18.86
C GLN A 132 -7.82 6.85 17.70
N ILE A 133 -7.03 6.31 16.76
CA ILE A 133 -7.53 5.58 15.58
C ILE A 133 -7.48 4.05 15.76
N GLY A 134 -6.89 3.58 16.85
CA GLY A 134 -6.82 2.16 17.19
C GLY A 134 -5.72 1.38 16.44
N CYS A 135 -4.68 2.06 15.96
CA CYS A 135 -3.51 1.39 15.41
C CYS A 135 -2.61 0.91 16.56
N SER A 136 -2.31 -0.38 16.60
CA SER A 136 -1.27 -0.91 17.49
C SER A 136 -0.52 -2.06 16.84
N VAL A 137 0.79 -1.91 16.73
CA VAL A 137 1.74 -2.96 16.34
C VAL A 137 2.89 -2.94 17.36
N PRO A 138 2.88 -3.84 18.35
CA PRO A 138 3.85 -3.81 19.44
C PRO A 138 5.29 -4.14 19.02
N TYR A 139 5.48 -5.08 18.08
CA TYR A 139 6.82 -5.55 17.66
C TYR A 139 6.95 -5.60 16.13
N PRO A 140 6.84 -4.45 15.45
CA PRO A 140 6.89 -4.42 13.99
C PRO A 140 8.27 -4.83 13.46
N ILE A 141 8.25 -5.37 12.25
CA ILE A 141 9.44 -5.64 11.46
C ILE A 141 9.28 -5.05 10.06
N ILE A 142 10.37 -4.49 9.53
CA ILE A 142 10.44 -4.06 8.14
C ILE A 142 10.97 -5.24 7.32
N LEU A 143 10.08 -5.85 6.56
CA LEU A 143 10.39 -6.95 5.67
C LEU A 143 11.08 -6.44 4.40
N LYS A 144 12.21 -7.05 4.04
CA LYS A 144 12.97 -6.74 2.81
C LYS A 144 12.93 -7.87 1.79
N THR A 145 12.74 -9.11 2.23
CA THR A 145 12.59 -10.26 1.34
C THR A 145 11.48 -11.19 1.81
N LEU A 146 10.95 -11.98 0.89
CA LEU A 146 10.13 -13.15 1.17
C LEU A 146 10.93 -14.38 0.73
N GLY A 147 11.45 -15.12 1.72
CA GLY A 147 12.42 -16.18 1.46
C GLY A 147 13.69 -15.65 0.78
N LYS A 148 14.33 -16.51 -0.02
CA LYS A 148 15.67 -16.26 -0.59
C LYS A 148 15.67 -15.53 -1.93
N SER A 149 14.52 -15.47 -2.61
CA SER A 149 14.44 -15.11 -4.04
C SER A 149 13.60 -13.87 -4.32
N ILE A 150 12.66 -13.51 -3.44
CA ILE A 150 11.72 -12.42 -3.67
C ILE A 150 12.13 -11.21 -2.83
N GLY A 151 12.55 -10.13 -3.49
CA GLY A 151 12.77 -8.84 -2.85
C GLY A 151 11.46 -8.06 -2.67
N VAL A 152 11.33 -7.33 -1.57
CA VAL A 152 10.19 -6.46 -1.25
C VAL A 152 10.69 -5.01 -1.18
N SER A 153 10.15 -4.15 -2.04
CA SER A 153 10.53 -2.73 -2.09
C SER A 153 9.30 -1.83 -2.38
N PRO A 154 9.08 -0.76 -1.59
CA PRO A 154 9.84 -0.40 -0.39
C PRO A 154 9.66 -1.46 0.71
N GLY A 155 10.58 -1.46 1.69
CA GLY A 155 10.47 -2.37 2.83
C GLY A 155 9.09 -2.22 3.50
N THR A 156 8.46 -3.34 3.81
CA THR A 156 7.06 -3.34 4.30
C THR A 156 7.02 -3.62 5.79
N GLU A 157 6.35 -2.74 6.54
CA GLU A 157 6.14 -2.92 7.98
C GLU A 157 5.02 -3.93 8.26
N LEU A 158 5.34 -5.02 8.95
CA LEU A 158 4.42 -6.10 9.28
C LEU A 158 4.62 -6.52 10.74
N ASN A 159 3.59 -7.10 11.36
CA ASN A 159 3.79 -7.89 12.57
C ASN A 159 4.43 -9.24 12.21
N CYS A 160 5.06 -9.90 13.19
CA CYS A 160 5.79 -11.14 12.94
C CYS A 160 4.90 -12.28 12.41
N PRO A 161 3.71 -12.57 12.99
CA PRO A 161 2.84 -13.64 12.49
C PRO A 161 2.45 -13.47 11.02
N MET A 162 2.17 -12.23 10.59
CA MET A 162 1.82 -11.94 9.20
C MET A 162 3.02 -12.14 8.26
N ALA A 163 4.20 -11.64 8.64
CA ALA A 163 5.42 -11.85 7.86
C ALA A 163 5.75 -13.35 7.72
N GLU A 164 5.56 -14.10 8.80
CA GLU A 164 5.82 -15.54 8.81
C GLU A 164 4.85 -16.31 7.91
N ALA A 165 3.55 -15.97 7.97
CA ALA A 165 2.56 -16.54 7.08
C ALA A 165 2.88 -16.25 5.61
N ALA A 166 3.26 -15.01 5.28
CA ALA A 166 3.65 -14.63 3.93
C ALA A 166 4.91 -15.39 3.46
N ALA A 167 5.92 -15.52 4.32
CA ALA A 167 7.15 -16.23 4.01
C ALA A 167 6.91 -17.74 3.79
N ARG A 168 6.07 -18.37 4.62
CA ARG A 168 5.67 -19.77 4.43
C ARG A 168 4.94 -19.97 3.12
N PHE A 169 3.96 -19.13 2.83
CA PHE A 169 3.22 -19.19 1.57
C PHE A 169 4.15 -19.10 0.36
N MET A 170 5.14 -18.19 0.40
CA MET A 170 6.12 -18.08 -0.68
C MET A 170 7.04 -19.30 -0.79
N ALA A 171 7.41 -19.91 0.34
CA ALA A 171 8.19 -21.15 0.33
C ALA A 171 7.43 -22.35 -0.27
N ASP A 172 6.11 -22.35 -0.19
CA ASP A 172 5.26 -23.40 -0.76
C ASP A 172 4.96 -23.19 -2.26
N VAL A 173 4.97 -21.93 -2.72
CA VAL A 173 4.52 -21.55 -4.07
C VAL A 173 5.67 -21.39 -5.07
N VAL A 174 6.86 -21.04 -4.61
CA VAL A 174 8.04 -20.72 -5.46
C VAL A 174 9.12 -21.78 -5.34
#